data_AF-A0A944GSK9-F1
#
_entry.id   AF-A0A944GSK9-F1
#
_cell.length_a   1.000
_cell.length_b   1.000
_cell.length_c   1.000
_cell.angle_alpha   90.00
_cell.angle_beta   90.00
_cell.angle_gamma   90.00
#
_symmetry.space_group_name_H-M   'P 1'
#
loop_
_entity.id
_entity.type
_entity.pdbx_description
1 polymer ?
#
loop_
_entity_poly.entity_id
_entity_poly.type
_entity_poly.pdbx_seq_one_letter_code
_entity_poly.pdbx_strand_id
1 'polypeptide(L)'
;MSRVNTALRSRLTSAVDNVFSERLEVRFWKDGREDPDRPTLEIHAPLRTHDEQTSNLAGGKGRDWKTDIRAGGARMRIDRAIYPDLLLLGGEEVVALDRDGEPAFEVLSVDARSHLRLIVELGDK
;
A
#
# COMPACT_ATOMS: atom_id res chain seq x y z
N MET A 1 -4.93 -28.05 -20.17
CA MET A 1 -5.99 -27.29 -19.47
C MET A 1 -5.65 -27.16 -17.99
N SER A 2 -5.07 -26.04 -17.55
CA SER A 2 -4.86 -25.75 -16.12
C SER A 2 -5.19 -24.27 -15.86
N ARG A 3 -6.48 -23.96 -15.72
CA ARG A 3 -7.00 -22.61 -15.37
C ARG A 3 -7.85 -22.59 -14.10
N VAL A 4 -7.96 -23.72 -13.40
CA VAL A 4 -8.89 -23.86 -12.25
C VAL A 4 -8.24 -23.44 -10.92
N ASN A 5 -6.90 -23.50 -10.81
CA ASN A 5 -6.22 -23.26 -9.53
C ASN A 5 -6.08 -21.76 -9.19
N THR A 6 -6.00 -20.88 -10.19
CA THR A 6 -5.86 -19.43 -9.97
C THR A 6 -7.12 -18.77 -9.43
N ALA A 7 -8.30 -19.15 -9.95
CA ALA A 7 -9.58 -18.55 -9.55
C ALA A 7 -9.95 -18.89 -8.09
N LEU A 8 -9.68 -20.12 -7.65
CA LEU A 8 -9.97 -20.55 -6.29
C LEU A 8 -9.02 -19.89 -5.27
N ARG A 9 -7.74 -19.74 -5.62
CA ARG A 9 -6.77 -18.96 -4.82
C ARG A 9 -7.18 -17.49 -4.72
N SER A 10 -7.54 -16.85 -5.84
CA SER A 10 -8.01 -15.46 -5.84
C SER A 10 -9.22 -15.27 -4.91
N ARG A 11 -10.20 -16.18 -4.97
CA ARG A 11 -11.42 -16.10 -4.17
C ARG A 11 -11.17 -16.28 -2.67
N LEU A 12 -10.25 -17.17 -2.29
CA LEU A 12 -9.86 -17.38 -0.90
C LEU A 12 -9.03 -16.22 -0.35
N THR A 13 -8.10 -15.67 -1.15
CA THR A 13 -7.29 -14.53 -0.70
C THR A 13 -8.14 -13.27 -0.53
N SER A 14 -9.10 -12.98 -1.43
CA SER A 14 -10.00 -11.83 -1.28
C SER A 14 -10.90 -11.93 -0.04
N ALA A 15 -11.30 -13.14 0.37
CA ALA A 15 -12.09 -13.33 1.58
C ALA A 15 -11.29 -13.07 2.87
N VAL A 16 -10.01 -13.42 2.89
CA VAL A 16 -9.12 -13.16 4.04
C VAL A 16 -8.72 -11.68 4.09
N ASP A 17 -8.47 -11.05 2.94
CA ASP A 17 -8.11 -9.63 2.90
C ASP A 17 -9.25 -8.71 3.31
N ASN A 18 -10.51 -9.06 3.02
CA ASN A 18 -11.68 -8.31 3.52
C ASN A 18 -11.76 -8.25 5.05
N VAL A 19 -11.23 -9.25 5.77
CA VAL A 19 -11.23 -9.27 7.25
C VAL A 19 -10.18 -8.30 7.83
N PHE A 20 -9.17 -7.92 7.03
CA PHE A 20 -8.09 -7.03 7.44
C PHE A 20 -8.04 -5.73 6.63
N SER A 21 -9.07 -5.47 5.83
CA SER A 21 -9.17 -4.22 5.06
C SER A 21 -9.66 -3.12 5.99
N GLU A 22 -8.89 -2.06 6.08
CA GLU A 22 -9.27 -0.85 6.81
C GLU A 22 -9.55 0.28 5.82
N ARG A 23 -10.33 1.27 6.25
CA ARG A 23 -10.60 2.51 5.50
C ARG A 23 -9.37 3.38 5.49
N LEU A 24 -8.92 3.70 4.29
CA LEU A 24 -7.75 4.52 4.02
C LEU A 24 -8.14 5.70 3.17
N GLU A 25 -7.64 6.87 3.51
CA GLU A 25 -7.74 8.06 2.68
C GLU A 25 -6.44 8.27 1.92
N VAL A 26 -6.51 8.33 0.59
CA VAL A 26 -5.38 8.63 -0.28
C VAL A 26 -5.46 10.09 -0.70
N ARG A 27 -4.47 10.88 -0.31
CA ARG A 27 -4.32 12.28 -0.75
C ARG A 27 -3.20 12.38 -1.76
N PHE A 28 -3.53 12.98 -2.90
CA PHE A 28 -2.60 13.13 -4.01
C PHE A 28 -1.89 14.48 -3.90
N TRP A 29 -0.58 14.48 -4.13
CA TRP A 29 0.24 15.68 -4.05
C TRP A 29 0.85 16.03 -5.42
N LYS A 30 0.96 17.33 -5.70
CA LYS A 30 1.58 17.91 -6.88
C LYS A 30 2.24 19.24 -6.49
N ASP A 31 3.54 19.36 -6.75
CA ASP A 31 4.34 20.56 -6.44
C ASP A 31 4.20 21.06 -4.99
N GLY A 32 4.11 20.13 -4.02
CA GLY A 32 4.02 20.44 -2.59
C GLY A 32 2.65 20.92 -2.12
N ARG A 33 1.60 20.77 -2.95
CA ARG A 33 0.20 21.01 -2.59
C ARG A 33 -0.66 19.82 -2.98
N GLU A 34 -1.86 19.73 -2.41
CA GLU A 34 -2.84 18.74 -2.86
C GLU A 34 -3.13 18.93 -4.35
N ASP A 35 -3.17 17.83 -5.08
CA ASP A 35 -3.34 17.81 -6.52
C ASP A 35 -4.80 18.13 -6.89
N PRO A 36 -5.10 19.27 -7.52
CA PRO A 36 -6.47 19.63 -7.88
C PRO A 36 -7.05 18.72 -8.97
N ASP A 37 -6.20 18.04 -9.73
CA ASP A 37 -6.61 17.14 -10.81
C ASP A 37 -6.94 15.73 -10.29
N ARG A 38 -6.49 15.40 -9.07
CA ARG A 38 -6.68 14.08 -8.44
C ARG A 38 -7.23 14.29 -7.03
N PRO A 39 -8.57 14.35 -6.88
CA PRO A 39 -9.17 14.55 -5.57
C PRO A 39 -8.87 13.36 -4.66
N THR A 40 -8.84 13.65 -3.36
CA THR A 40 -8.70 12.65 -2.30
C THR A 40 -9.68 11.49 -2.49
N LEU A 41 -9.18 10.27 -2.32
CA LEU A 41 -9.94 9.04 -2.53
C LEU A 41 -9.95 8.19 -1.27
N GLU A 42 -11.14 7.80 -0.80
CA GLU A 42 -11.28 6.77 0.23
C GLU A 42 -11.26 5.38 -0.41
N ILE A 43 -10.41 4.49 0.11
CA ILE A 43 -10.30 3.10 -0.33
C ILE A 43 -10.33 2.15 0.87
N HIS A 44 -10.67 0.91 0.60
CA HIS A 44 -10.51 -0.20 1.54
C HIS A 44 -9.37 -1.10 1.08
N ALA A 45 -8.32 -1.21 1.90
CA ALA A 45 -7.19 -2.07 1.61
C ALA A 45 -6.53 -2.60 2.89
N PRO A 46 -5.94 -3.81 2.86
CA PRO A 46 -5.12 -4.27 3.97
C PRO A 46 -3.86 -3.42 4.16
N LEU A 47 -3.72 -2.83 5.35
CA LEU A 47 -2.53 -2.13 5.81
C LEU A 47 -1.80 -2.97 6.87
N ARG A 48 -0.50 -3.17 6.70
CA ARG A 48 0.35 -3.89 7.66
C ARG A 48 1.53 -3.03 8.05
N THR A 49 1.58 -2.59 9.31
CA THR A 49 2.77 -1.96 9.90
C THR A 49 3.80 -3.04 10.22
N HIS A 50 5.06 -2.79 9.91
CA HIS A 50 6.17 -3.63 10.35
C HIS A 50 6.55 -3.20 11.76
N ASP A 51 6.46 -4.13 12.72
CA ASP A 51 7.06 -3.91 14.03
C ASP A 51 8.59 -3.81 13.87
N GLU A 52 9.18 -2.80 14.51
CA GLU A 52 10.60 -2.38 14.38
C GLU A 52 11.63 -3.52 14.59
N GLN A 53 11.22 -4.68 15.11
CA GLN A 53 12.11 -5.80 15.42
C GLN A 53 12.54 -6.66 14.23
N THR A 54 11.98 -6.48 13.03
CA THR A 54 12.28 -7.37 11.87
C THR A 54 13.32 -6.81 10.90
N SER A 55 13.95 -5.68 11.21
CA SER A 55 14.88 -4.97 10.29
C SER A 55 16.25 -5.64 10.06
N ASN A 56 16.50 -6.84 10.59
CA ASN A 56 17.84 -7.46 10.57
C ASN A 56 17.98 -8.80 9.82
N LEU A 57 17.06 -9.22 8.96
CA LEU A 57 17.24 -10.48 8.23
C LEU A 57 16.97 -10.39 6.72
N ALA A 58 17.94 -10.93 5.97
CA ALA A 58 18.00 -11.24 4.54
C ALA A 58 18.49 -10.11 3.61
N GLY A 59 19.72 -10.28 3.14
CA GLY A 59 20.43 -9.38 2.23
C GLY A 59 20.08 -9.54 0.74
N GLY A 60 20.61 -8.60 -0.05
CA GLY A 60 20.78 -8.74 -1.49
C GLY A 60 20.11 -7.66 -2.32
N LYS A 61 20.94 -6.71 -2.81
CA LYS A 61 20.69 -5.72 -3.88
C LYS A 61 19.71 -4.57 -3.60
N GLY A 62 20.31 -3.44 -3.23
CA GLY A 62 19.76 -2.10 -3.29
C GLY A 62 20.46 -1.27 -2.22
N ARG A 63 21.36 -0.35 -2.57
CA ARG A 63 22.00 0.53 -1.58
C ARG A 63 21.23 1.83 -1.36
N ASP A 64 20.31 2.16 -2.27
CA ASP A 64 19.56 3.42 -2.23
C ASP A 64 18.21 3.28 -1.50
N TRP A 65 17.58 2.09 -1.51
CA TRP A 65 16.31 1.84 -0.79
C TRP A 65 16.45 1.74 0.74
N LYS A 66 17.68 1.62 1.25
CA LYS A 66 17.93 1.24 2.65
C LYS A 66 17.96 2.42 3.62
N THR A 67 17.85 3.65 3.12
CA THR A 67 17.95 4.85 3.97
C THR A 67 16.59 5.31 4.48
N ASP A 68 15.51 5.16 3.69
CA ASP A 68 14.18 5.64 4.07
C ASP A 68 13.35 4.67 4.92
N ILE A 69 13.67 3.38 4.91
CA ILE A 69 12.93 2.33 5.67
C ILE A 69 13.38 2.26 7.15
N ARG A 70 14.04 3.30 7.65
CA ARG A 70 14.57 3.34 9.02
C ARG A 70 13.61 3.91 10.06
N ALA A 71 12.52 4.55 9.65
CA ALA A 71 11.37 4.86 10.51
C ALA A 71 10.29 3.77 10.30
N GLY A 72 9.35 3.61 11.22
CA GLY A 72 8.27 2.64 11.14
C GLY A 72 7.69 2.55 9.73
N GLY A 73 7.72 1.35 9.16
CA GLY A 73 7.31 1.12 7.78
C GLY A 73 5.96 0.44 7.74
N ALA A 74 5.08 0.84 6.83
CA ALA A 74 3.85 0.12 6.55
C ALA A 74 3.81 -0.40 5.11
N ARG A 75 3.06 -1.48 4.88
CA ARG A 75 2.81 -2.02 3.56
C ARG A 75 1.32 -2.12 3.32
N MET A 76 0.86 -1.48 2.26
CA MET A 76 -0.51 -1.54 1.77
C MET A 76 -0.60 -2.44 0.54
N ARG A 77 -1.70 -3.20 0.41
CA ARG A 77 -1.97 -4.03 -0.77
C ARG A 77 -3.33 -3.69 -1.35
N ILE A 78 -3.36 -3.21 -2.58
CA ILE A 78 -4.59 -2.77 -3.24
C ILE A 78 -4.99 -3.78 -4.31
N ASP A 79 -6.26 -4.19 -4.30
CA ASP A 79 -6.84 -5.04 -5.34
C ASP A 79 -7.14 -4.20 -6.60
N ARG A 80 -6.48 -4.52 -7.71
CA ARG A 80 -6.64 -3.80 -8.98
C ARG A 80 -7.97 -4.10 -9.68
N ALA A 81 -8.66 -5.18 -9.30
CA ALA A 81 -10.00 -5.44 -9.81
C ALA A 81 -11.04 -4.51 -9.17
N ILE A 82 -10.78 -4.03 -7.94
CA ILE A 82 -11.66 -3.11 -7.21
C ILE A 82 -11.30 -1.66 -7.54
N TYR A 83 -10.01 -1.34 -7.61
CA TYR A 83 -9.50 0.01 -7.93
C TYR A 83 -8.65 -0.02 -9.21
N PRO A 84 -9.25 -0.25 -10.39
CA PRO A 84 -8.50 -0.39 -11.65
C PRO A 84 -7.80 0.89 -12.10
N ASP A 85 -8.40 2.05 -11.78
CA ASP A 85 -7.94 3.37 -12.23
C ASP A 85 -7.09 4.09 -11.17
N LEU A 86 -6.85 3.46 -10.01
CA LEU A 86 -6.02 4.05 -8.97
C LEU A 86 -4.55 4.03 -9.38
N LEU A 87 -4.00 5.23 -9.54
CA LEU A 87 -2.60 5.47 -9.86
C LEU A 87 -1.95 6.18 -8.68
N LEU A 88 -1.18 5.41 -7.91
CA LEU A 88 -0.36 5.94 -6.82
C LEU A 88 1.06 6.25 -7.29
N LEU A 89 1.63 7.32 -6.78
CA LEU A 89 2.99 7.78 -7.00
C LEU A 89 3.73 7.98 -5.67
N GLY A 90 5.06 7.96 -5.72
CA GLY A 90 5.86 8.32 -4.55
C GLY A 90 5.61 9.76 -4.09
N GLY A 91 5.60 9.98 -2.78
CA GLY A 91 5.32 11.27 -2.14
C GLY A 91 3.84 11.56 -1.88
N GLU A 92 2.94 10.66 -2.27
CA GLU A 92 1.52 10.76 -1.92
C GLU A 92 1.28 10.37 -0.46
N GLU A 93 0.16 10.79 0.11
CA GLU A 93 -0.17 10.54 1.51
C GLU A 93 -1.30 9.51 1.64
N VAL A 94 -1.17 8.62 2.60
CA VAL A 94 -2.18 7.62 2.97
C VAL A 94 -2.50 7.75 4.45
N VAL A 95 -3.77 7.97 4.79
CA VAL A 95 -4.23 8.12 6.18
C VAL A 95 -5.10 6.93 6.58
N ALA A 96 -4.79 6.27 7.69
CA ALA A 96 -5.59 5.15 8.19
C ALA A 96 -6.74 5.63 9.08
N LEU A 97 -7.92 5.81 8.48
CA LEU A 97 -9.09 6.41 9.12
C LEU A 97 -9.70 5.55 10.24
N ASP A 98 -9.51 4.23 10.18
CA ASP A 98 -10.06 3.30 11.19
C ASP A 98 -9.16 3.16 12.43
N ARG A 99 -7.99 3.83 12.46
CA ARG A 99 -7.04 3.76 13.59
C ARG A 99 -7.12 5.03 14.43
N ASP A 100 -7.00 4.87 15.75
CA ASP A 100 -6.95 6.00 16.67
C ASP A 100 -5.83 6.98 16.30
N GLY A 101 -6.18 8.26 16.20
CA GLY A 101 -5.25 9.33 15.82
C GLY A 101 -4.99 9.45 14.31
N GLU A 102 -5.67 8.63 13.48
CA GLU A 102 -5.62 8.71 12.01
C GLU A 102 -4.18 8.82 11.47
N PRO A 103 -3.32 7.82 11.74
CA PRO A 103 -1.91 7.90 11.38
C PRO A 103 -1.77 8.05 9.86
N ALA A 104 -0.96 9.03 9.46
CA ALA A 104 -0.63 9.32 8.08
C ALA A 104 0.72 8.72 7.72
N PHE A 105 0.81 8.22 6.49
CA PHE A 105 2.00 7.62 5.92
C PHE A 105 2.31 8.23 4.57
N GLU A 106 3.59 8.34 4.24
CA GLU A 106 4.05 8.74 2.91
C GLU A 106 4.26 7.50 2.02
N VAL A 107 3.82 7.58 0.76
CA VAL A 107 4.11 6.58 -0.25
C VAL A 107 5.57 6.66 -0.66
N LEU A 108 6.36 5.66 -0.26
CA LEU A 108 7.78 5.58 -0.63
C LEU A 108 7.97 4.93 -2.00
N SER A 109 7.21 3.86 -2.27
CA SER A 109 7.29 3.16 -3.56
C SER A 109 6.04 2.35 -3.89
N VAL A 110 5.79 2.17 -5.19
CA VAL A 110 4.68 1.38 -5.71
C VAL A 110 5.23 0.29 -6.63
N ASP A 111 5.00 -0.98 -6.27
CA ASP A 111 5.25 -2.13 -7.13
C ASP A 111 3.96 -2.55 -7.85
N ALA A 112 3.91 -2.21 -9.15
CA ALA A 112 2.82 -2.55 -10.06
C ALA A 112 3.10 -3.77 -10.95
N ARG A 113 4.16 -4.55 -10.66
CA ARG A 113 4.54 -5.74 -11.46
C ARG A 113 3.51 -6.87 -11.38
N SER A 114 2.67 -6.87 -10.35
CA SER A 114 1.56 -7.82 -10.24
C SER A 114 0.31 -7.29 -10.96
N HIS A 115 -0.27 -8.13 -11.80
CA HIS A 115 -1.53 -7.81 -12.50
C HIS A 115 -2.74 -7.80 -11.56
N LEU A 116 -2.63 -8.43 -10.38
CA LEU A 116 -3.74 -8.57 -9.44
C LEU A 116 -3.70 -7.53 -8.31
N ARG A 117 -2.50 -7.06 -7.94
CA ARG A 117 -2.32 -6.18 -6.79
C ARG A 117 -1.31 -5.09 -7.06
N LEU A 118 -1.60 -3.90 -6.56
CA LEU A 118 -0.57 -2.90 -6.30
C LEU A 118 -0.03 -3.14 -4.89
N ILE A 119 1.28 -3.24 -4.77
CA ILE A 119 1.95 -3.30 -3.47
C ILE A 119 2.59 -1.95 -3.24
N VAL A 120 2.28 -1.32 -2.11
CA VAL A 120 2.73 0.03 -1.77
C VAL A 120 3.52 -0.05 -0.48
N GLU A 121 4.78 0.40 -0.54
CA GLU A 121 5.60 0.60 0.65
C GLU A 121 5.40 2.02 1.16
N LEU A 122 5.20 2.15 2.46
CA LEU A 122 4.85 3.37 3.15
C LEU A 122 5.87 3.64 4.26
N GLY A 123 6.18 4.92 4.47
CA GLY A 123 6.98 5.41 5.58
C GLY A 123 6.17 6.28 6.53
N ASP A 124 6.64 6.40 7.77
CA ASP A 124 6.09 7.36 8.73
C ASP A 124 6.24 8.80 8.23
N LYS A 125 5.28 9.65 8.60
CA LYS A 125 5.25 11.09 8.31
C LYS A 125 5.55 11.94 9.54
#